data_AF-A0AAV2MXK3-F1
#
_entry.id   AF-A0AAV2MXK3-F1
#
_cell.length_a   1.000
_cell.length_b   1.000
_cell.length_c   1.000
_cell.angle_alpha   90.00
_cell.angle_beta   90.00
_cell.angle_gamma   90.00
#
_symmetry.space_group_name_H-M   'P 1'
#
loop_
_entity.id
_entity.type
_entity.pdbx_description
1 polymer ?
#
loop_
_entity_poly.entity_id
_entity_poly.type
_entity_poly.pdbx_seq_one_letter_code
_entity_poly.pdbx_strand_id
1 'polypeptide(L)'
;MQLLKAREPVSVKKQLAIALYKVASCSEYRVVGNVFGVHKSTVKKYLYRVMKAINEVLAPAYINMPNQDEAKYIAMQFENISHIPQIIGCIDGTHIPITVPEEGYRDFVNRKGWTSYNVQAIVDHNGRFRNVFAKHPGSVHDAAVFKDSTLYKHSQEIIPQMEKHVNGQGIPFMIVGDPAYPLLPWLIKSYSGSVSPEEESFNVYLNSARVSVEMAFGRLKARWRMLQKKVDCNYKFVPQVIVACCVLHNFCEDNKDRFLEEWLQLVIELKVFVQPRQQINRERDNIRSTIIRECLKDYLAANFPLRKTLLR
;
A
#
# COMPACT_ATOMS: atom_id res chain seq x y z
N MET A 1 -30.33 -49.91 10.53
CA MET A 1 -30.55 -48.54 10.02
C MET A 1 -29.42 -47.66 10.53
N GLN A 2 -28.35 -47.46 9.75
CA GLN A 2 -27.25 -46.55 10.14
C GLN A 2 -27.72 -45.11 9.92
N LEU A 3 -28.02 -44.40 11.01
CA LEU A 3 -28.29 -42.97 10.96
C LEU A 3 -27.03 -42.27 10.45
N LEU A 4 -27.17 -41.47 9.38
CA LEU A 4 -26.10 -40.61 8.88
C LEU A 4 -25.69 -39.64 10.01
N LYS A 5 -24.56 -39.92 10.65
CA LYS A 5 -24.01 -39.06 11.71
C LYS A 5 -23.61 -37.74 11.07
N ALA A 6 -24.17 -36.62 11.55
CA ALA A 6 -23.82 -35.30 11.06
C ALA A 6 -22.30 -35.09 11.23
N ARG A 7 -21.63 -34.65 10.16
CA ARG A 7 -20.19 -34.40 10.19
C ARG A 7 -19.90 -33.26 11.16
N GLU A 8 -18.97 -33.48 12.08
CA GLU A 8 -18.56 -32.45 13.03
C GLU A 8 -18.09 -31.18 12.30
N PRO A 9 -18.48 -29.98 12.75
CA PRO A 9 -18.02 -28.74 12.17
C PRO A 9 -16.49 -28.62 12.27
N VAL A 10 -15.87 -28.13 11.20
CA VAL A 10 -14.43 -27.81 11.23
C VAL A 10 -14.16 -26.75 12.29
N SER A 11 -13.21 -26.99 13.19
CA SER A 11 -12.88 -26.05 14.27
C SER A 11 -12.43 -24.69 13.74
N VAL A 12 -12.67 -23.61 14.51
CA VAL A 12 -12.29 -22.24 14.12
C VAL A 12 -10.79 -22.14 13.82
N LYS A 13 -9.94 -22.76 14.66
CA LYS A 13 -8.48 -22.83 14.43
C LYS A 13 -8.14 -23.43 13.07
N LYS A 14 -8.82 -24.51 12.69
CA LYS A 14 -8.61 -25.16 11.37
C LYS A 14 -9.16 -24.31 10.22
N GLN A 15 -10.28 -23.61 10.40
CA GLN A 15 -10.80 -22.67 9.39
C GLN A 15 -9.80 -21.53 9.12
N LEU A 16 -9.24 -20.95 10.18
CA LEU A 16 -8.20 -19.92 10.10
C LEU A 16 -6.95 -20.45 9.39
N ALA A 17 -6.45 -21.61 9.80
CA ALA A 17 -5.27 -22.22 9.19
C ALA A 17 -5.47 -22.49 7.68
N ILE A 18 -6.64 -22.97 7.28
CA ILE A 18 -7.00 -23.19 5.87
C ILE A 18 -6.93 -21.87 5.08
N ALA A 19 -7.51 -20.80 5.63
CA ALA A 19 -7.54 -19.49 4.96
C ALA A 19 -6.13 -18.88 4.85
N LEU A 20 -5.36 -18.87 5.93
CA LEU A 20 -3.98 -18.38 5.97
C LEU A 20 -3.09 -19.16 5.00
N TYR A 21 -3.19 -20.49 5.00
CA TYR A 21 -2.45 -21.33 4.06
C TYR A 21 -2.81 -20.99 2.61
N LYS A 22 -4.10 -20.79 2.30
CA LYS A 22 -4.55 -20.43 0.95
C LYS A 22 -3.98 -19.09 0.49
N VAL A 23 -4.02 -18.04 1.31
CA VAL A 23 -3.51 -16.71 0.92
C VAL A 23 -1.98 -16.67 0.83
N ALA A 24 -1.28 -17.39 1.70
CA ALA A 24 0.18 -17.44 1.72
C ALA A 24 0.76 -18.29 0.59
N SER A 25 0.18 -19.46 0.29
CA SER A 25 0.68 -20.38 -0.74
C SER A 25 0.22 -20.06 -2.15
N CYS A 26 -0.96 -19.45 -2.30
CA CYS A 26 -1.71 -19.34 -3.56
C CYS A 26 -2.01 -20.71 -4.22
N SER A 27 -1.91 -21.84 -3.49
CA SER A 27 -2.20 -23.16 -4.07
C SER A 27 -3.67 -23.29 -4.46
N GLU A 28 -3.97 -24.15 -5.44
CA GLU A 28 -5.34 -24.45 -5.85
C GLU A 28 -6.20 -24.95 -4.67
N TYR A 29 -7.51 -24.69 -4.70
CA TYR A 29 -8.40 -25.13 -3.62
C TYR A 29 -8.37 -26.65 -3.38
N ARG A 30 -8.11 -27.45 -4.41
CA ARG A 30 -7.96 -28.91 -4.27
C ARG A 30 -6.73 -29.27 -3.46
N VAL A 31 -5.59 -28.64 -3.74
CA VAL A 31 -4.34 -28.86 -3.02
C VAL A 31 -4.50 -28.51 -1.54
N VAL A 32 -5.05 -27.33 -1.24
CA VAL A 32 -5.33 -26.92 0.14
C VAL A 32 -6.33 -27.88 0.80
N GLY A 33 -7.36 -28.30 0.05
CA GLY A 33 -8.34 -29.26 0.54
C GLY A 33 -7.71 -30.59 0.97
N ASN A 34 -6.80 -31.12 0.15
CA ASN A 34 -6.07 -32.35 0.44
C ASN A 34 -5.18 -32.19 1.68
N VAL A 35 -4.42 -31.09 1.80
CA VAL A 35 -3.56 -30.80 2.98
C VAL A 35 -4.36 -30.81 4.27
N PHE A 36 -5.57 -30.25 4.27
CA PHE A 36 -6.39 -30.13 5.48
C PHE A 36 -7.48 -31.22 5.60
N GLY A 37 -7.56 -32.18 4.68
CA GLY A 37 -8.59 -33.23 4.67
C GLY A 37 -10.03 -32.69 4.54
N VAL A 38 -10.22 -31.64 3.74
CA VAL A 38 -11.53 -31.02 3.47
C VAL A 38 -11.78 -30.87 1.97
N HIS A 39 -13.05 -30.80 1.57
CA HIS A 39 -13.37 -30.60 0.16
C HIS A 39 -13.00 -29.17 -0.32
N LYS A 40 -12.66 -29.00 -1.60
CA LYS A 40 -12.29 -27.69 -2.19
C LYS A 40 -13.32 -26.57 -1.93
N SER A 41 -14.61 -26.90 -1.90
CA SER A 41 -15.68 -25.93 -1.60
C SER A 41 -15.63 -25.44 -0.15
N THR A 42 -15.17 -26.29 0.77
CA THR A 42 -14.97 -25.95 2.19
C THR A 42 -13.81 -24.98 2.36
N VAL A 43 -12.72 -25.17 1.60
CA VAL A 43 -11.60 -24.21 1.55
C VAL A 43 -12.09 -22.84 1.08
N LYS A 44 -12.82 -22.79 -0.04
CA LYS A 44 -13.39 -21.54 -0.56
C LYS A 44 -14.30 -20.87 0.48
N LYS A 45 -15.20 -21.63 1.12
CA LYS A 45 -16.08 -21.11 2.18
C LYS A 45 -15.30 -20.48 3.32
N TYR A 46 -14.25 -21.13 3.81
CA TYR A 46 -13.47 -20.62 4.94
C TYR A 46 -12.53 -19.48 4.57
N LEU A 47 -11.98 -19.46 3.35
CA LEU A 47 -11.29 -18.29 2.84
C LEU A 47 -12.22 -17.07 2.93
N TYR A 48 -13.44 -17.17 2.39
CA TYR A 48 -14.38 -16.04 2.36
C TYR A 48 -14.78 -15.59 3.77
N ARG A 49 -15.13 -16.55 4.63
CA ARG A 49 -15.53 -16.27 6.00
C ARG A 49 -14.42 -15.62 6.82
N VAL A 50 -13.20 -16.12 6.73
CA VAL A 50 -12.08 -15.64 7.53
C VAL A 50 -11.61 -14.27 7.05
N MET A 51 -11.47 -14.03 5.74
CA MET A 51 -11.08 -12.71 5.23
C MET A 51 -12.10 -11.63 5.62
N LYS A 52 -13.40 -11.95 5.54
CA LYS A 52 -14.46 -11.06 5.99
C LYS A 52 -14.35 -10.76 7.50
N ALA A 53 -14.16 -11.79 8.33
CA ALA A 53 -14.02 -11.61 9.78
C ALA A 53 -12.77 -10.79 10.16
N ILE A 54 -11.64 -10.98 9.47
CA ILE A 54 -10.43 -10.17 9.67
C ILE A 54 -10.74 -8.70 9.36
N ASN A 55 -11.42 -8.42 8.25
CA ASN A 55 -11.74 -7.05 7.87
C ASN A 55 -12.73 -6.39 8.83
N GLU A 56 -13.74 -7.12 9.29
CA GLU A 56 -14.77 -6.58 10.18
C GLU A 56 -14.26 -6.36 11.61
N VAL A 57 -13.39 -7.24 12.11
CA VAL A 57 -12.98 -7.25 13.53
C VAL A 57 -11.60 -6.65 13.74
N LEU A 58 -10.64 -6.93 12.84
CA LEU A 58 -9.23 -6.54 13.04
C LEU A 58 -8.84 -5.27 12.27
N ALA A 59 -9.41 -5.03 11.09
CA ALA A 59 -9.00 -3.85 10.30
C ALA A 59 -9.10 -2.50 11.06
N PRO A 60 -10.14 -2.24 11.89
CA PRO A 60 -10.23 -0.98 12.64
C PRO A 60 -9.12 -0.78 13.69
N ALA A 61 -8.41 -1.83 14.08
CA ALA A 61 -7.29 -1.75 15.02
C ALA A 61 -5.92 -1.68 14.30
N TYR A 62 -5.82 -2.28 13.12
CA TYR A 62 -4.55 -2.46 12.41
C TYR A 62 -4.34 -1.49 11.24
N ILE A 63 -5.39 -0.90 10.65
CA ILE A 63 -5.28 0.03 9.51
C ILE A 63 -5.97 1.35 9.87
N ASN A 64 -5.20 2.25 10.44
CA ASN A 64 -5.69 3.52 10.95
C ASN A 64 -4.61 4.60 10.72
N MET A 65 -5.01 5.80 10.35
CA MET A 65 -4.07 6.93 10.35
C MET A 65 -3.62 7.25 11.77
N PRO A 66 -2.37 7.71 11.96
CA PRO A 66 -1.84 7.96 13.29
C PRO A 66 -2.57 9.12 13.97
N ASN A 67 -2.71 9.01 15.29
CA ASN A 67 -3.07 10.18 16.10
C ASN A 67 -1.90 11.18 16.13
N GLN A 68 -2.11 12.34 16.73
CA GLN A 68 -1.11 13.42 16.72
C GLN A 68 0.24 13.04 17.34
N ASP A 69 0.27 12.25 18.42
CA ASP A 69 1.53 11.86 19.07
C ASP A 69 2.26 10.76 18.31
N GLU A 70 1.52 9.78 17.79
CA GLU A 70 2.06 8.76 16.89
C GLU A 70 2.59 9.41 15.59
N ALA A 71 1.90 10.42 15.08
CA ALA A 71 2.31 11.17 13.88
C ALA A 71 3.63 11.92 14.08
N LYS A 72 3.86 12.54 15.26
CA LYS A 72 5.17 13.13 15.60
C LYS A 72 6.28 12.08 15.59
N TYR A 73 6.02 10.90 16.16
CA TYR A 73 6.99 9.83 16.17
C TYR A 73 7.31 9.35 14.75
N ILE A 74 6.29 9.08 13.93
CA ILE A 74 6.48 8.68 12.53
C ILE A 74 7.23 9.77 11.75
N ALA A 75 6.88 11.05 11.94
CA ALA A 75 7.56 12.19 11.34
C ALA A 75 9.04 12.24 11.68
N MET A 76 9.39 12.05 12.95
CA MET A 76 10.78 11.97 13.38
C MET A 76 11.52 10.80 12.72
N GLN A 77 10.88 9.63 12.58
CA GLN A 77 11.50 8.48 11.93
C GLN A 77 11.74 8.70 10.44
N PHE A 78 10.79 9.30 9.72
CA PHE A 78 11.02 9.67 8.33
C PHE A 78 12.06 10.80 8.18
N GLU A 79 12.08 11.78 9.07
CA GLU A 79 13.09 12.85 9.07
C GLU A 79 14.51 12.27 9.23
N ASN A 80 14.67 11.18 9.99
CA ASN A 80 15.95 10.46 10.07
C ASN A 80 16.35 9.74 8.76
N ILE A 81 15.38 9.37 7.92
CA ILE A 81 15.60 8.64 6.65
C ILE A 81 15.83 9.60 5.47
N SER A 82 15.06 10.69 5.42
CA SER A 82 15.02 11.60 4.27
C SER A 82 15.49 13.01 4.56
N HIS A 83 15.73 13.36 5.83
CA HIS A 83 15.95 14.74 6.29
C HIS A 83 14.77 15.69 6.04
N ILE A 84 13.63 15.20 5.55
CA ILE A 84 12.42 16.00 5.36
C ILE A 84 11.53 15.86 6.60
N PRO A 85 11.24 16.97 7.30
CA PRO A 85 10.39 16.93 8.49
C PRO A 85 8.94 16.64 8.14
N GLN A 86 8.18 16.24 9.17
CA GLN A 86 6.71 16.16 9.13
C GLN A 86 6.11 15.13 8.14
N ILE A 87 6.90 14.22 7.56
CA ILE A 87 6.37 13.12 6.75
C ILE A 87 5.72 12.07 7.65
N ILE A 88 4.44 11.77 7.48
CA ILE A 88 3.73 10.76 8.30
C ILE A 88 3.35 9.49 7.52
N GLY A 89 3.71 9.43 6.24
CA GLY A 89 3.49 8.26 5.41
C GLY A 89 3.82 8.50 3.94
N CYS A 90 3.95 7.42 3.19
CA CYS A 90 4.15 7.43 1.75
C CYS A 90 2.95 6.76 1.07
N ILE A 91 2.38 7.40 0.05
CA ILE A 91 1.26 6.89 -0.74
C ILE A 91 1.77 6.33 -2.07
N ASP A 92 1.29 5.16 -2.45
CA ASP A 92 1.55 4.59 -3.77
C ASP A 92 0.38 3.68 -4.22
N GLY A 93 0.35 3.43 -5.53
CA GLY A 93 -0.57 2.51 -6.19
C GLY A 93 0.08 1.16 -6.50
N THR A 94 -0.71 0.10 -6.51
CA THR A 94 -0.28 -1.21 -7.00
C THR A 94 -1.43 -1.97 -7.64
N HIS A 95 -1.15 -2.65 -8.73
CA HIS A 95 -2.11 -3.53 -9.40
C HIS A 95 -2.00 -4.96 -8.87
N ILE A 96 -3.16 -5.52 -8.52
CA ILE A 96 -3.32 -6.92 -8.09
C ILE A 96 -4.03 -7.70 -9.21
N PRO A 97 -3.41 -8.76 -9.76
CA PRO A 97 -3.98 -9.52 -10.87
C PRO A 97 -5.24 -10.29 -10.44
N ILE A 98 -6.24 -10.27 -11.30
CA ILE A 98 -7.49 -11.02 -11.11
C ILE A 98 -7.77 -11.97 -12.24
N THR A 99 -8.56 -13.00 -11.94
CA THR A 99 -9.24 -13.77 -12.98
C THR A 99 -10.18 -12.87 -13.76
N VAL A 100 -10.22 -13.06 -15.08
CA VAL A 100 -10.99 -12.24 -16.02
C VAL A 100 -12.47 -12.26 -15.62
N PRO A 101 -13.10 -11.11 -15.36
CA PRO A 101 -14.54 -11.04 -15.14
C PRO A 101 -15.31 -11.50 -16.38
N GLU A 102 -16.41 -12.22 -16.18
CA GLU A 102 -17.30 -12.67 -17.28
C GLU A 102 -17.96 -11.47 -17.99
N GLU A 103 -18.26 -10.40 -17.24
CA GLU A 103 -18.83 -9.14 -17.73
C GLU A 103 -17.90 -7.96 -17.38
N GLY A 104 -17.83 -6.96 -18.26
CA GLY A 104 -17.07 -5.73 -17.98
C GLY A 104 -15.56 -5.92 -17.94
N TYR A 105 -15.00 -6.97 -18.55
CA TYR A 105 -13.57 -7.29 -18.46
C TYR A 105 -12.66 -6.12 -18.83
N ARG A 106 -13.07 -5.29 -19.81
CA ARG A 106 -12.30 -4.13 -20.31
C ARG A 106 -12.01 -3.13 -19.21
N ASP A 107 -12.91 -2.98 -18.25
CA ASP A 107 -12.73 -2.07 -17.12
C ASP A 107 -11.57 -2.52 -16.22
N PHE A 108 -11.26 -3.81 -16.20
CA PHE A 108 -10.19 -4.35 -15.37
C PHE A 108 -8.84 -4.39 -16.08
N VAL A 109 -8.79 -4.19 -17.41
CA VAL A 109 -7.55 -4.21 -18.18
C VAL A 109 -6.75 -2.95 -17.89
N ASN A 110 -5.56 -3.12 -17.31
CA ASN A 110 -4.66 -2.01 -17.07
C ASN A 110 -3.84 -1.65 -18.31
N ARG A 111 -3.00 -0.61 -18.19
CA ARG A 111 -2.15 -0.10 -19.28
C ARG A 111 -1.08 -1.08 -19.78
N LYS A 112 -0.91 -2.22 -19.10
CA LYS A 112 -0.03 -3.32 -19.51
C LYS A 112 -0.80 -4.52 -20.11
N GLY A 113 -2.11 -4.37 -20.32
CA GLY A 113 -2.93 -5.34 -21.03
C GLY A 113 -3.44 -6.52 -20.19
N TRP A 114 -3.28 -6.49 -18.86
CA TRP A 114 -3.75 -7.57 -17.98
C TRP A 114 -4.81 -7.09 -16.98
N THR A 115 -5.71 -7.99 -16.58
CA THR A 115 -6.84 -7.68 -15.69
C THR A 115 -6.41 -7.56 -14.23
N SER A 116 -6.80 -6.46 -13.58
CA SER A 116 -6.38 -6.16 -12.21
C SER A 116 -7.37 -5.32 -11.43
N TYR A 117 -7.24 -5.32 -10.10
CA TYR A 117 -7.67 -4.20 -9.27
C TYR A 117 -6.51 -3.24 -9.07
N ASN A 118 -6.80 -1.94 -9.10
CA ASN A 118 -5.88 -0.90 -8.64
C ASN A 118 -6.09 -0.69 -7.14
N VAL A 119 -5.00 -0.75 -6.38
CA VAL A 119 -4.95 -0.61 -4.93
C VAL A 119 -4.06 0.55 -4.58
N GLN A 120 -4.60 1.53 -3.86
CA GLN A 120 -3.83 2.61 -3.29
C GLN A 120 -3.65 2.36 -1.79
N ALA A 121 -2.47 2.67 -1.26
CA ALA A 121 -2.25 2.59 0.17
C ALA A 121 -1.26 3.66 0.66
N ILE A 122 -1.42 4.04 1.93
CA ILE A 122 -0.43 4.82 2.68
C ILE A 122 0.32 3.87 3.60
N VAL A 123 1.64 4.02 3.62
CA VAL A 123 2.53 3.21 4.43
C VAL A 123 3.41 4.11 5.31
N ASP A 124 3.61 3.74 6.58
CA ASP A 124 4.51 4.45 7.49
C ASP A 124 5.98 3.99 7.36
N HIS A 125 6.86 4.61 8.14
CA HIS A 125 8.30 4.34 8.14
C HIS A 125 8.66 2.87 8.43
N ASN A 126 7.79 2.13 9.12
CA ASN A 126 7.99 0.73 9.48
C ASN A 126 7.31 -0.23 8.50
N GLY A 127 6.84 0.26 7.35
CA GLY A 127 6.19 -0.58 6.36
C GLY A 127 4.77 -1.01 6.76
N ARG A 128 4.12 -0.34 7.72
CA ARG A 128 2.73 -0.62 8.10
C ARG A 128 1.76 0.12 7.19
N PHE A 129 0.74 -0.56 6.72
CA PHE A 129 -0.34 0.04 5.96
C PHE A 129 -1.26 0.87 6.87
N ARG A 130 -1.27 2.19 6.73
CA ARG A 130 -2.08 3.13 7.54
C ARG A 130 -3.44 3.42 6.91
N ASN A 131 -3.52 3.31 5.59
CA ASN A 131 -4.75 3.45 4.82
C ASN A 131 -4.67 2.54 3.59
N VAL A 132 -5.79 1.90 3.22
CA VAL A 132 -5.87 1.03 2.04
C VAL A 132 -7.18 1.29 1.31
N PHE A 133 -7.08 1.52 0.01
CA PHE A 133 -8.21 1.77 -0.88
C PHE A 133 -8.13 0.86 -2.10
N ALA A 134 -8.95 -0.20 -2.12
CA ALA A 134 -8.93 -1.26 -3.13
C ALA A 134 -10.28 -1.37 -3.88
N LYS A 135 -10.79 -0.26 -4.42
CA LYS A 135 -12.14 -0.21 -5.00
C LYS A 135 -12.19 -0.19 -6.52
N HIS A 136 -11.11 0.18 -7.21
CA HIS A 136 -11.19 0.48 -8.64
C HIS A 136 -10.66 -0.65 -9.53
N PRO A 137 -11.35 -0.92 -10.65
CA PRO A 137 -10.82 -1.73 -11.74
C PRO A 137 -9.51 -1.17 -12.30
N GLY A 138 -8.70 -2.04 -12.88
CA GLY A 138 -7.34 -1.74 -13.35
C GLY A 138 -7.23 -0.72 -14.49
N SER A 139 -8.30 -0.39 -15.20
CA SER A 139 -8.28 0.66 -16.24
C SER A 139 -8.23 2.08 -15.64
N VAL A 140 -8.70 2.24 -14.39
CA VAL A 140 -8.84 3.53 -13.73
C VAL A 140 -7.46 4.09 -13.36
N HIS A 141 -7.23 5.35 -13.70
CA HIS A 141 -5.98 6.05 -13.41
C HIS A 141 -5.82 6.33 -11.91
N ASP A 142 -4.59 6.29 -11.39
CA ASP A 142 -4.29 6.50 -9.97
C ASP A 142 -4.82 7.84 -9.44
N ALA A 143 -4.77 8.90 -10.25
CA ALA A 143 -5.34 10.19 -9.89
C ALA A 143 -6.87 10.15 -9.69
N ALA A 144 -7.59 9.34 -10.46
CA ALA A 144 -9.03 9.16 -10.30
C ALA A 144 -9.35 8.30 -9.07
N VAL A 145 -8.57 7.23 -8.84
CA VAL A 145 -8.63 6.42 -7.61
C VAL A 145 -8.40 7.29 -6.38
N PHE A 146 -7.39 8.16 -6.44
CA PHE A 146 -7.03 9.07 -5.38
C PHE A 146 -8.16 10.05 -5.05
N LYS A 147 -8.78 10.70 -6.05
CA LYS A 147 -9.89 11.63 -5.83
C LYS A 147 -11.14 10.96 -5.24
N ASP A 148 -11.37 9.68 -5.56
CA ASP A 148 -12.48 8.93 -4.98
C ASP A 148 -12.19 8.40 -3.57
N SER A 149 -10.92 8.32 -3.18
CA SER A 149 -10.49 7.78 -1.89
C SER A 149 -11.09 8.54 -0.70
N THR A 150 -11.37 7.81 0.38
CA THR A 150 -11.83 8.41 1.64
C THR A 150 -10.79 9.37 2.21
N LEU A 151 -9.50 9.09 1.99
CA LEU A 151 -8.41 9.97 2.36
C LEU A 151 -8.56 11.35 1.71
N TYR A 152 -8.75 11.41 0.40
CA TYR A 152 -8.87 12.70 -0.31
C TYR A 152 -10.09 13.49 0.17
N LYS A 153 -11.25 12.80 0.26
CA LYS A 153 -12.53 13.42 0.63
C LYS A 153 -12.59 13.90 2.08
N HIS A 154 -11.90 13.25 3.01
CA HIS A 154 -11.94 13.54 4.45
C HIS A 154 -10.55 13.84 5.03
N SER A 155 -9.63 14.36 4.21
CA SER A 155 -8.24 14.58 4.60
C SER A 155 -8.08 15.45 5.85
N GLN A 156 -8.94 16.46 6.04
CA GLN A 156 -8.92 17.35 7.21
C GLN A 156 -9.27 16.64 8.52
N GLU A 157 -10.06 15.56 8.47
CA GLU A 157 -10.45 14.77 9.64
C GLU A 157 -9.48 13.60 9.88
N ILE A 158 -8.98 13.01 8.79
CA ILE A 158 -8.18 11.78 8.81
C ILE A 158 -6.69 12.07 9.08
N ILE A 159 -6.17 13.19 8.59
CA ILE A 159 -4.76 13.56 8.76
C ILE A 159 -4.65 14.44 10.00
N PRO A 160 -3.81 14.09 10.99
CA PRO A 160 -3.63 14.93 12.18
C PRO A 160 -3.09 16.31 11.80
N GLN A 161 -3.48 17.33 12.56
CA GLN A 161 -3.13 18.72 12.27
C GLN A 161 -2.09 19.24 13.26
N MET A 162 -0.88 19.51 12.77
CA MET A 162 0.20 20.15 13.51
C MET A 162 1.19 20.75 12.51
N GLU A 163 1.82 21.86 12.89
CA GLU A 163 2.87 22.47 12.09
C GLU A 163 4.19 22.57 12.84
N LYS A 164 5.30 22.30 12.13
CA LYS A 164 6.68 22.57 12.56
C LYS A 164 7.22 23.71 11.69
N HIS A 165 7.87 24.70 12.27
CA HIS A 165 8.40 25.82 11.51
C HIS A 165 9.79 25.48 10.95
N VAL A 166 9.97 25.70 9.65
CA VAL A 166 11.26 25.57 8.94
C VAL A 166 11.45 26.84 8.12
N ASN A 167 12.56 27.55 8.31
CA ASN A 167 12.86 28.82 7.62
C ASN A 167 11.67 29.83 7.67
N GLY A 168 10.97 29.89 8.80
CA GLY A 168 9.81 30.77 8.99
C GLY A 168 8.50 30.27 8.36
N GLN A 169 8.51 29.15 7.65
CA GLN A 169 7.32 28.53 7.04
C GLN A 169 6.75 27.43 7.95
N GLY A 170 5.45 27.47 8.20
CA GLY A 170 4.71 26.39 8.88
C GLY A 170 4.57 25.17 7.96
N ILE A 171 5.23 24.07 8.33
CA ILE A 171 5.22 22.79 7.62
C ILE A 171 4.23 21.84 8.32
N PRO A 172 3.08 21.51 7.69
CA PRO A 172 2.10 20.61 8.26
C PRO A 172 2.61 19.16 8.22
N PHE A 173 1.89 18.23 8.87
CA PHE A 173 2.07 16.81 8.55
C PHE A 173 1.75 16.54 7.08
N MET A 174 2.62 15.78 6.41
CA MET A 174 2.56 15.50 4.99
C MET A 174 2.60 14.00 4.72
N ILE A 175 1.93 13.60 3.65
CA ILE A 175 2.13 12.33 2.97
C ILE A 175 3.01 12.58 1.74
N VAL A 176 3.87 11.63 1.40
CA VAL A 176 4.70 11.70 0.21
C VAL A 176 4.13 10.81 -0.88
N GLY A 177 3.91 11.35 -2.07
CA GLY A 177 3.48 10.61 -3.26
C GLY A 177 4.49 10.68 -4.40
N ASP A 178 4.29 9.82 -5.40
CA ASP A 178 4.99 9.89 -6.67
C ASP A 178 4.49 11.08 -7.55
N PRO A 179 5.15 11.38 -8.69
CA PRO A 179 4.73 12.45 -9.60
C PRO A 179 3.30 12.39 -10.16
N ALA A 180 2.63 11.23 -10.12
CA ALA A 180 1.25 11.03 -10.58
C ALA A 180 0.18 11.53 -9.59
N TYR A 181 0.59 11.87 -8.36
CA TYR A 181 -0.26 12.53 -7.40
C TYR A 181 -0.29 14.06 -7.59
N PRO A 182 -1.38 14.76 -7.20
CA PRO A 182 -1.40 16.22 -7.16
C PRO A 182 -0.58 16.74 -5.98
N LEU A 183 -0.13 18.00 -6.06
CA LEU A 183 0.46 18.69 -4.92
C LEU A 183 -0.65 19.34 -4.08
N LEU A 184 -0.82 18.90 -2.83
CA LEU A 184 -1.90 19.35 -1.92
C LEU A 184 -1.32 19.79 -0.56
N PRO A 185 -2.09 20.52 0.27
CA PRO A 185 -1.60 21.01 1.57
C PRO A 185 -1.05 19.94 2.52
N TRP A 186 -1.43 18.68 2.30
CA TRP A 186 -1.01 17.51 3.08
C TRP A 186 -0.32 16.44 2.22
N LEU A 187 -0.09 16.68 0.92
CA LEU A 187 0.52 15.73 -0.01
C LEU A 187 1.62 16.40 -0.83
N ILE A 188 2.86 15.95 -0.62
CA ILE A 188 4.04 16.42 -1.34
C ILE A 188 4.51 15.39 -2.37
N LYS A 189 5.03 15.88 -3.50
CA LYS A 189 5.57 15.05 -4.58
C LYS A 189 6.87 15.63 -5.12
N SER A 190 7.70 14.77 -5.70
CA SER A 190 8.94 15.14 -6.39
C SER A 190 8.71 16.14 -7.54
N TYR A 191 9.75 16.92 -7.83
CA TYR A 191 9.84 17.71 -9.06
C TYR A 191 9.91 16.78 -10.28
N SER A 192 9.38 17.23 -11.42
CA SER A 192 9.32 16.45 -12.66
C SER A 192 9.59 17.32 -13.87
N GLY A 193 10.13 16.75 -14.95
CA GLY A 193 10.52 17.50 -16.15
C GLY A 193 12.00 17.86 -16.12
N SER A 194 12.35 19.07 -16.55
CA SER A 194 13.71 19.60 -16.42
C SER A 194 13.90 20.10 -14.99
N VAL A 195 14.70 19.40 -14.20
CA VAL A 195 14.94 19.70 -12.78
C VAL A 195 16.29 20.35 -12.54
N SER A 196 16.37 21.31 -11.63
CA SER A 196 17.65 21.89 -11.16
C SER A 196 18.44 20.88 -10.30
N PRO A 197 19.74 21.10 -10.05
CA PRO A 197 20.50 20.27 -9.13
C PRO A 197 19.91 20.20 -7.71
N GLU A 198 19.35 21.30 -7.22
CA GLU A 198 18.69 21.38 -5.91
C GLU A 198 17.36 20.61 -5.90
N GLU A 199 16.59 20.70 -6.98
CA GLU A 199 15.36 19.91 -7.16
C GLU A 199 15.65 18.42 -7.30
N GLU A 200 16.74 18.05 -8.00
CA GLU A 200 17.24 16.68 -8.06
C GLU A 200 17.65 16.18 -6.67
N SER A 201 18.35 17.01 -5.89
CA SER A 201 18.71 16.68 -4.52
C SER A 201 17.49 16.49 -3.62
N PHE A 202 16.48 17.35 -3.74
CA PHE A 202 15.21 17.20 -3.06
C PHE A 202 14.52 15.87 -3.44
N ASN A 203 14.52 15.53 -4.73
CA ASN A 203 13.93 14.29 -5.22
C ASN A 203 14.62 13.05 -4.65
N VAL A 204 15.95 13.05 -4.49
CA VAL A 204 16.68 11.94 -3.86
C VAL A 204 16.20 11.72 -2.42
N TYR A 205 16.11 12.78 -1.62
CA TYR A 205 15.62 12.71 -0.25
C TYR A 205 14.15 12.28 -0.16
N LEU A 206 13.28 12.86 -0.99
CA LEU A 206 11.88 12.47 -1.04
C LEU A 206 11.71 11.00 -1.45
N ASN A 207 12.49 10.52 -2.42
CA ASN A 207 12.44 9.13 -2.87
C ASN A 207 13.02 8.16 -1.83
N SER A 208 13.97 8.57 -0.97
CA SER A 208 14.44 7.71 0.12
C SER A 208 13.32 7.37 1.12
N ALA A 209 12.42 8.32 1.40
CA ALA A 209 11.22 8.05 2.20
C ALA A 209 10.28 7.06 1.48
N ARG A 210 10.07 7.24 0.15
CA ARG A 210 9.19 6.39 -0.66
C ARG A 210 9.63 4.93 -0.76
N VAL A 211 10.90 4.61 -0.51
CA VAL A 211 11.35 3.21 -0.42
C VAL A 211 10.49 2.40 0.58
N SER A 212 10.00 3.03 1.66
CA SER A 212 9.12 2.38 2.64
C SER A 212 7.85 1.78 2.03
N VAL A 213 7.15 2.52 1.15
CA VAL A 213 5.90 2.06 0.53
C VAL A 213 6.16 1.00 -0.54
N GLU A 214 7.23 1.17 -1.33
CA GLU A 214 7.64 0.17 -2.33
C GLU A 214 8.00 -1.17 -1.67
N MET A 215 8.79 -1.12 -0.59
CA MET A 215 9.17 -2.30 0.20
C MET A 215 7.96 -2.95 0.87
N ALA A 216 7.02 -2.17 1.43
CA ALA A 216 5.83 -2.72 2.04
C ALA A 216 4.94 -3.46 1.03
N PHE A 217 4.73 -2.92 -0.17
CA PHE A 217 4.00 -3.63 -1.22
C PHE A 217 4.73 -4.90 -1.69
N GLY A 218 6.07 -4.85 -1.80
CA GLY A 218 6.89 -6.02 -2.08
C GLY A 218 6.70 -7.12 -1.03
N ARG A 219 6.85 -6.77 0.26
CA ARG A 219 6.67 -7.69 1.39
C ARG A 219 5.25 -8.24 1.49
N LEU A 220 4.23 -7.39 1.30
CA LEU A 220 2.82 -7.79 1.28
C LEU A 220 2.58 -8.90 0.24
N LYS A 221 3.04 -8.66 -1.00
CA LYS A 221 2.90 -9.61 -2.09
C LYS A 221 3.70 -10.89 -1.82
N ALA A 222 4.91 -10.76 -1.27
CA ALA A 222 5.79 -11.88 -0.94
C ALA A 222 5.23 -12.80 0.16
N ARG A 223 4.71 -12.22 1.26
CA ARG A 223 4.02 -12.95 2.35
C ARG A 223 2.75 -13.62 1.83
N TRP A 224 1.93 -12.87 1.08
CA TRP A 224 0.62 -13.30 0.64
C TRP A 224 0.59 -13.52 -0.87
N ARG A 225 1.19 -14.64 -1.31
CA ARG A 225 1.41 -14.96 -2.73
C ARG A 225 0.13 -14.98 -3.57
N MET A 226 -1.04 -15.11 -2.95
CA MET A 226 -2.33 -14.98 -3.62
C MET A 226 -2.51 -13.62 -4.32
N LEU A 227 -1.80 -12.57 -3.86
CA LEU A 227 -1.80 -11.24 -4.47
C LEU A 227 -0.86 -11.12 -5.69
N GLN A 228 -0.05 -12.14 -5.98
CA GLN A 228 0.92 -12.13 -7.09
C GLN A 228 0.43 -12.86 -8.33
N LYS A 229 -0.54 -13.75 -8.18
CA LYS A 229 -1.08 -14.58 -9.27
C LYS A 229 -2.54 -14.21 -9.50
N LYS A 230 -3.08 -14.56 -10.67
CA LYS A 230 -4.52 -14.42 -10.92
C LYS A 230 -5.28 -15.10 -9.80
N VAL A 231 -6.00 -14.29 -9.03
CA VAL A 231 -6.72 -14.76 -7.87
C VAL A 231 -7.79 -15.76 -8.30
N ASP A 232 -7.66 -17.02 -7.89
CA ASP A 232 -8.67 -18.07 -8.06
C ASP A 232 -9.83 -17.86 -7.07
N CYS A 233 -10.44 -16.67 -7.06
CA CYS A 233 -11.71 -16.41 -6.39
C CYS A 233 -12.53 -15.45 -7.23
N ASN A 234 -13.81 -15.27 -6.88
CA ASN A 234 -14.64 -14.30 -7.58
C ASN A 234 -13.98 -12.91 -7.47
N TYR A 235 -13.82 -12.21 -8.60
CA TYR A 235 -13.16 -10.91 -8.66
C TYR A 235 -13.78 -9.89 -7.69
N LYS A 236 -15.11 -9.93 -7.49
CA LYS A 236 -15.82 -9.06 -6.52
C LYS A 236 -15.37 -9.26 -5.07
N PHE A 237 -14.75 -10.40 -4.75
CA PHE A 237 -14.22 -10.70 -3.42
C PHE A 237 -12.74 -10.32 -3.24
N VAL A 238 -12.03 -10.02 -4.33
CA VAL A 238 -10.59 -9.68 -4.29
C VAL A 238 -10.30 -8.48 -3.39
N PRO A 239 -11.09 -7.39 -3.39
CA PRO A 239 -10.90 -6.28 -2.44
C PRO A 239 -10.87 -6.72 -0.97
N GLN A 240 -11.73 -7.68 -0.59
CA GLN A 240 -11.77 -8.21 0.78
C GLN A 240 -10.49 -8.99 1.11
N VAL A 241 -9.95 -9.76 0.15
CA VAL A 241 -8.68 -10.46 0.32
C VAL A 241 -7.53 -9.47 0.46
N ILE A 242 -7.50 -8.42 -0.37
CA ILE A 242 -6.44 -7.39 -0.32
C ILE A 242 -6.38 -6.72 1.05
N VAL A 243 -7.51 -6.21 1.54
CA VAL A 243 -7.56 -5.54 2.86
C VAL A 243 -7.16 -6.51 3.97
N ALA A 244 -7.65 -7.75 3.95
CA ALA A 244 -7.32 -8.74 4.97
C ALA A 244 -5.82 -9.08 4.97
N CYS A 245 -5.19 -9.18 3.79
CA CYS A 245 -3.75 -9.36 3.67
C CYS A 245 -2.96 -8.17 4.22
N CYS A 246 -3.42 -6.92 4.02
CA CYS A 246 -2.80 -5.74 4.63
C CYS A 246 -2.90 -5.77 6.15
N VAL A 247 -4.05 -6.17 6.70
CA VAL A 247 -4.23 -6.36 8.16
C VAL A 247 -3.27 -7.42 8.70
N LEU A 248 -3.21 -8.59 8.05
CA LEU A 248 -2.32 -9.67 8.45
C LEU A 248 -0.84 -9.28 8.31
N HIS A 249 -0.48 -8.48 7.29
CA HIS A 249 0.86 -7.92 7.16
C HIS A 249 1.19 -7.02 8.35
N ASN A 250 0.33 -6.07 8.69
CA ASN A 250 0.53 -5.21 9.86
C ASN A 250 0.64 -6.00 11.16
N PHE A 251 -0.19 -7.04 11.33
CA PHE A 251 -0.08 -7.98 12.44
C PHE A 251 1.32 -8.62 12.50
N CYS A 252 1.83 -9.12 11.37
CA CYS A 252 3.18 -9.69 11.30
C CYS A 252 4.27 -8.65 11.65
N GLU A 253 4.19 -7.43 11.11
CA GLU A 253 5.19 -6.39 11.39
C GLU A 253 5.15 -5.95 12.87
N ASP A 254 3.98 -5.82 13.49
CA ASP A 254 3.84 -5.50 14.93
C ASP A 254 4.46 -6.57 15.82
N ASN A 255 4.27 -7.84 15.46
CA ASN A 255 4.80 -8.97 16.19
C ASN A 255 6.25 -9.30 15.83
N LYS A 256 6.89 -8.48 14.98
CA LYS A 256 8.27 -8.68 14.48
C LYS A 256 8.45 -10.08 13.87
N ASP A 257 7.41 -10.58 13.21
CA ASP A 257 7.42 -11.88 12.56
C ASP A 257 8.47 -11.89 11.44
N ARG A 258 9.33 -12.91 11.47
CA ARG A 258 10.48 -13.02 10.58
C ARG A 258 10.04 -13.03 9.12
N PHE A 259 10.52 -12.05 8.36
CA PHE A 259 10.42 -12.05 6.91
C PHE A 259 11.62 -12.77 6.29
N LEU A 260 11.36 -13.56 5.26
CA LEU A 260 12.40 -14.27 4.51
C LEU A 260 12.63 -13.52 3.19
N GLU A 261 13.83 -12.96 3.01
CA GLU A 261 14.19 -12.16 1.84
C GLU A 261 14.09 -12.96 0.53
N GLU A 262 14.26 -14.29 0.61
CA GLU A 262 14.08 -15.21 -0.51
C GLU A 262 12.65 -15.15 -1.09
N TRP A 263 11.66 -14.72 -0.29
CA TRP A 263 10.31 -14.52 -0.80
C TRP A 263 10.21 -13.35 -1.77
N LEU A 264 11.03 -12.30 -1.63
CA LEU A 264 11.10 -11.19 -2.59
C LEU A 264 11.72 -11.65 -3.91
N GLN A 265 12.74 -12.51 -3.85
CA GLN A 265 13.39 -13.05 -5.05
C GLN A 265 12.39 -13.77 -5.95
N LEU A 266 11.49 -14.56 -5.37
CA LEU A 266 10.39 -15.21 -6.12
C LEU A 266 9.44 -14.20 -6.78
N VAL A 267 9.18 -13.05 -6.12
CA VAL A 267 8.37 -11.98 -6.72
C VAL A 267 9.08 -11.36 -7.93
N ILE A 268 10.38 -11.14 -7.81
CA ILE A 268 11.22 -10.52 -8.84
C ILE A 268 11.41 -11.46 -10.03
N GLU A 269 11.61 -12.76 -9.81
CA GLU A 269 11.86 -13.75 -10.86
C GLU A 269 10.62 -14.05 -11.69
N LEU A 270 9.43 -14.07 -11.07
CA LEU A 270 8.22 -14.42 -11.77
C LEU A 270 7.89 -13.42 -12.89
N LYS A 271 8.13 -12.11 -12.72
CA LYS A 271 7.81 -10.99 -13.66
C LYS A 271 6.51 -11.11 -14.49
N VAL A 272 5.54 -11.94 -14.08
CA VAL A 272 4.38 -12.27 -14.91
C VAL A 272 3.47 -11.05 -15.09
N PHE A 273 3.40 -10.18 -14.08
CA PHE A 273 2.53 -9.00 -14.05
C PHE A 273 3.33 -7.73 -13.78
N VAL A 274 4.01 -7.23 -14.82
CA VAL A 274 4.71 -5.94 -14.77
C VAL A 274 3.70 -4.84 -14.45
N GLN A 275 3.99 -4.05 -13.42
CA GLN A 275 3.15 -2.92 -12.99
C GLN A 275 3.15 -1.82 -14.08
N PRO A 276 1.99 -1.16 -14.33
CA PRO A 276 1.94 -0.06 -15.27
C PRO A 276 2.78 1.13 -14.78
N ARG A 277 3.34 1.88 -15.73
CA ARG A 277 4.04 3.13 -15.39
C ARG A 277 3.00 4.19 -15.04
N GLN A 278 3.24 4.87 -13.94
CA GLN A 278 2.48 6.01 -13.50
C GLN A 278 2.72 7.18 -14.46
N GLN A 279 1.68 7.99 -14.68
CA GLN A 279 1.77 9.18 -15.54
C GLN A 279 1.83 10.42 -14.65
N ILE A 280 2.75 11.33 -14.97
CA ILE A 280 2.91 12.59 -14.25
C ILE A 280 1.57 13.35 -14.20
N ASN A 281 1.20 13.80 -13.02
CA ASN A 281 0.05 14.64 -12.80
C ASN A 281 0.32 16.05 -13.36
N ARG A 282 -0.56 16.52 -14.24
CA ARG A 282 -0.47 17.83 -14.89
C ARG A 282 -1.47 18.85 -14.33
N GLU A 283 -2.18 18.52 -13.26
CA GLU A 283 -3.09 19.46 -12.61
C GLU A 283 -2.30 20.59 -11.96
N ARG A 284 -2.92 21.76 -11.84
CA ARG A 284 -2.29 22.93 -11.24
C ARG A 284 -1.96 22.65 -9.78
N ASP A 285 -0.68 22.76 -9.44
CA ASP A 285 -0.20 22.58 -8.07
C ASP A 285 -0.81 23.63 -7.12
N ASN A 286 -1.10 23.22 -5.89
CA ASN A 286 -1.61 24.13 -4.85
C ASN A 286 -0.54 25.15 -4.43
N ILE A 287 -0.88 26.44 -4.42
CA ILE A 287 0.06 27.55 -4.16
C ILE A 287 0.80 27.39 -2.83
N ARG A 288 0.06 27.15 -1.73
CA ARG A 288 0.66 26.97 -0.39
C ARG A 288 1.62 25.78 -0.36
N SER A 289 1.26 24.72 -1.06
CA SER A 289 2.05 23.48 -1.11
C SER A 289 3.30 23.64 -1.96
N THR A 290 3.24 24.47 -3.01
CA THR A 290 4.42 24.89 -3.77
C THR A 290 5.39 25.66 -2.88
N ILE A 291 4.91 26.63 -2.09
CA ILE A 291 5.75 27.39 -1.14
C ILE A 291 6.41 26.46 -0.11
N ILE A 292 5.65 25.51 0.44
CA ILE A 292 6.17 24.50 1.37
C ILE A 292 7.27 23.65 0.70
N ARG A 293 7.03 23.17 -0.53
CA ARG A 293 8.01 22.35 -1.26
C ARG A 293 9.29 23.14 -1.56
N GLU A 294 9.17 24.39 -2.01
CA GLU A 294 10.30 25.28 -2.22
C GLU A 294 11.09 25.52 -0.93
N CYS A 295 10.40 25.83 0.18
CA CYS A 295 11.02 26.00 1.49
C CYS A 295 11.82 24.76 1.94
N LEU A 296 11.25 23.56 1.74
CA LEU A 296 11.91 22.30 2.07
C LEU A 296 13.10 22.00 1.16
N LYS A 297 13.00 22.31 -0.14
CA LYS A 297 14.13 22.22 -1.08
C LYS A 297 15.27 23.11 -0.61
N ASP A 298 15.00 24.37 -0.30
CA ASP A 298 16.02 25.32 0.15
C ASP A 298 16.63 24.91 1.50
N TYR A 299 15.80 24.42 2.42
CA TYR A 299 16.25 23.84 3.68
C TYR A 299 17.20 22.65 3.46
N LEU A 300 16.85 21.71 2.59
CA LEU A 300 17.70 20.56 2.28
C LEU A 300 18.99 20.98 1.58
N ALA A 301 18.92 21.91 0.63
CA ALA A 301 20.10 22.41 -0.07
C ALA A 301 21.10 23.09 0.89
N ALA A 302 20.60 23.84 1.88
CA ALA A 302 21.43 24.54 2.85
C ALA A 302 22.05 23.61 3.91
N ASN A 303 21.31 22.58 4.37
CA ASN A 303 21.71 21.77 5.53
C ASN A 303 22.25 20.38 5.14
N PHE A 304 21.81 19.83 4.01
CA PHE A 304 22.12 18.49 3.55
C PHE A 304 22.48 18.46 2.05
N PRO A 305 23.49 19.22 1.59
CA PRO A 305 23.85 19.26 0.18
C PRO A 305 24.43 17.91 -0.29
N LEU A 306 23.80 17.27 -1.29
CA LEU A 306 24.33 16.03 -1.89
C LEU A 306 25.60 16.27 -2.71
N ARG A 307 25.74 17.46 -3.29
CA ARG A 307 26.97 17.90 -3.95
C ARG A 307 27.62 18.95 -3.05
N LYS A 308 28.71 18.58 -2.35
CA LYS A 308 29.58 19.60 -1.75
C LYS A 308 30.24 20.34 -2.90
N THR A 309 29.96 21.62 -3.04
CA THR A 309 30.72 22.50 -3.93
C THR A 309 32.18 22.41 -3.50
N LEU A 310 33.01 21.73 -4.30
CA LEU A 310 34.47 21.74 -4.15
C LEU A 310 34.97 23.11 -4.63
N LEU A 311 34.66 24.16 -3.87
CA LEU A 311 35.32 25.45 -4.02
C LEU A 311 36.20 25.64 -2.78
N ARG A 312 37.48 25.34 -2.98
CA ARG A 312 38.59 25.95 -2.22
C ARG A 312 38.85 27.33 -2.78
#